data_AF-A0A923N946-F1
#
_entry.id   AF-A0A923N946-F1
#
_cell.length_a   1.000
_cell.length_b   1.000
_cell.length_c   1.000
_cell.angle_alpha   90.00
_cell.angle_beta   90.00
_cell.angle_gamma   90.00
#
_symmetry.space_group_name_H-M   'P 1'
#
loop_
_entity.id
_entity.type
_entity.pdbx_description
1 polymer ?
#
loop_
_entity_poly.entity_id
_entity_poly.type
_entity_poly.pdbx_seq_one_letter_code
_entity_poly.pdbx_strand_id
1 'polypeptide(L)'
;MARLRNEQLIKATAVRLKRLREHKGVTLEAFFHDTGIHLARLESGRANITLSTLEAVCRYFGISLAEFFSEGFEDVAPAGDASML
;
A
#
# COMPACT_ATOMS: atom_id res chain seq x y z
N MET A 1 -12.99 21.55 -1.30
CA MET A 1 -11.81 21.24 -2.15
C MET A 1 -11.85 19.77 -2.50
N ALA A 2 -11.79 19.41 -3.79
CA ALA A 2 -11.75 18.01 -4.20
C ALA A 2 -10.40 17.42 -3.80
N ARG A 3 -10.41 16.36 -2.98
CA ARG A 3 -9.18 15.65 -2.59
C ARG A 3 -8.78 14.75 -3.75
N LEU A 4 -7.54 14.90 -4.22
CA LEU A 4 -6.98 13.99 -5.21
C LEU A 4 -7.05 12.56 -4.67
N ARG A 5 -7.73 11.68 -5.41
CA ARG A 5 -7.99 10.30 -5.00
C ARG A 5 -7.93 9.40 -6.22
N ASN A 6 -6.94 8.52 -6.24
CA ASN A 6 -6.81 7.47 -7.24
C ASN A 6 -7.22 6.14 -6.60
N GLU A 7 -8.43 5.68 -6.92
CA GLU A 7 -9.00 4.43 -6.37
C GLU A 7 -8.19 3.19 -6.77
N GLN A 8 -7.66 3.15 -8.00
CA GLN A 8 -6.86 2.02 -8.48
C GLN A 8 -5.56 1.92 -7.68
N LEU A 9 -4.85 3.04 -7.50
CA LEU A 9 -3.63 3.10 -6.69
C LEU A 9 -3.89 2.69 -5.23
N ILE A 10 -4.98 3.16 -4.63
CA ILE A 10 -5.32 2.82 -3.24
C ILE A 10 -5.60 1.32 -3.11
N LYS A 11 -6.35 0.74 -4.04
CA LYS A 11 -6.62 -0.71 -4.06
C LYS A 11 -5.36 -1.54 -4.27
N ALA A 12 -4.51 -1.15 -5.23
CA ALA A 12 -3.23 -1.81 -5.49
C ALA A 12 -2.33 -1.80 -4.24
N THR A 13 -2.22 -0.63 -3.59
CA THR A 13 -1.47 -0.47 -2.34
C THR A 13 -2.00 -1.38 -1.23
N ALA A 14 -3.32 -1.46 -1.06
CA ALA A 14 -3.95 -2.31 -0.04
C ALA A 14 -3.69 -3.81 -0.30
N VAL A 15 -3.80 -4.25 -1.56
CA VAL A 15 -3.49 -5.63 -1.97
C VAL A 15 -2.02 -5.94 -1.75
N ARG A 16 -1.12 -5.03 -2.14
CA ARG A 16 0.32 -5.17 -1.95
C ARG A 16 0.71 -5.31 -0.48
N LEU A 17 0.14 -4.48 0.40
CA LEU A 17 0.34 -4.55 1.86
C LEU A 17 -0.09 -5.91 2.43
N LYS A 18 -1.28 -6.38 2.04
CA LYS A 18 -1.80 -7.67 2.50
C LYS A 18 -0.90 -8.83 2.08
N ARG A 19 -0.49 -8.86 0.81
CA ARG A 19 0.43 -9.89 0.28
C ARG A 19 1.77 -9.88 1.01
N LEU A 20 2.34 -8.68 1.22
CA LEU A 20 3.60 -8.53 1.95
C LEU A 20 3.49 -9.07 3.38
N ARG A 21 2.42 -8.71 4.09
CA ARG A 21 2.17 -9.20 5.46
C ARG A 21 2.03 -10.72 5.49
N GLU A 22 1.24 -11.29 4.59
CA GLU A 22 1.02 -12.75 4.50
C GLU A 22 2.31 -13.49 4.15
N HIS A 23 3.10 -12.97 3.21
CA HIS A 23 4.40 -13.53 2.85
C HIS A 23 5.41 -13.50 4.01
N LYS A 24 5.37 -12.45 4.83
CA LYS A 24 6.21 -12.32 6.03
C LYS A 24 5.66 -13.10 7.24
N GLY A 25 4.48 -13.72 7.13
CA GLY A 25 3.87 -14.51 8.20
C GLY A 25 3.41 -13.70 9.41
N VAL A 26 3.12 -12.41 9.23
CA VAL A 26 2.76 -11.50 10.33
C VAL A 26 1.24 -11.39 10.47
N THR A 27 0.73 -11.48 11.69
CA THR A 27 -0.69 -11.24 11.99
C THR A 27 -0.98 -9.75 12.11
N LEU A 28 -2.25 -9.35 11.95
CA LEU A 28 -2.66 -7.95 12.12
C LEU A 28 -2.46 -7.49 13.57
N GLU A 29 -2.67 -8.39 14.52
CA GLU A 29 -2.49 -8.18 15.95
C GLU A 29 -1.02 -7.94 16.30
N ALA A 30 -0.10 -8.77 15.79
CA ALA A 30 1.33 -8.62 16.01
C ALA A 30 1.84 -7.28 15.43
N PHE A 31 1.45 -6.98 14.18
CA PHE A 31 1.83 -5.71 13.56
C PHE A 31 1.32 -4.50 14.36
N PHE A 32 0.06 -4.53 14.83
CA PHE A 32 -0.50 -3.45 15.62
C PHE A 32 0.22 -3.30 16.96
N HIS A 33 0.52 -4.41 17.64
CA HIS A 33 1.26 -4.39 18.89
C HIS A 33 2.63 -3.72 18.74
N ASP A 34 3.34 -4.01 17.65
CA ASP A 34 4.70 -3.52 17.44
C ASP A 34 4.77 -2.07 16.95
N THR A 35 3.74 -1.60 16.23
CA THR A 35 3.79 -0.32 15.50
C THR A 35 2.76 0.70 15.96
N GLY A 36 1.69 0.27 16.64
CA GLY A 36 0.50 1.07 16.92
C GLY A 36 -0.33 1.43 15.67
N ILE A 37 0.00 0.88 14.50
CA ILE A 37 -0.69 1.18 13.23
C ILE A 37 -1.75 0.13 12.95
N HIS A 38 -3.00 0.57 12.72
CA HIS A 38 -4.10 -0.31 12.32
C HIS A 38 -3.99 -0.74 10.85
N LEU A 39 -3.12 -1.70 10.55
CA LEU A 39 -2.87 -2.20 9.19
C LEU A 39 -4.14 -2.72 8.50
N ALA A 40 -5.08 -3.29 9.24
CA ALA A 40 -6.38 -3.71 8.72
C ALA A 40 -7.15 -2.58 8.01
N ARG A 41 -7.01 -1.33 8.46
CA ARG A 41 -7.62 -0.16 7.80
C ARG A 41 -6.95 0.15 6.47
N LEU A 42 -5.63 -0.04 6.39
CA LEU A 42 -4.85 0.17 5.17
C LEU A 42 -5.15 -0.92 4.14
N GLU A 43 -5.18 -2.18 4.57
CA GLU A 43 -5.55 -3.34 3.75
C GLU A 43 -7.01 -3.32 3.25
N SER A 44 -7.88 -2.51 3.88
CA SER A 44 -9.25 -2.33 3.40
C SER A 44 -9.36 -1.52 2.11
N GLY A 45 -8.32 -0.74 1.74
CA GLY A 45 -8.34 0.15 0.58
C GLY A 45 -9.36 1.29 0.65
N ARG A 46 -9.96 1.56 1.82
CA ARG A 46 -10.98 2.63 1.97
C ARG A 46 -10.34 4.02 2.11
N ALA A 47 -9.18 4.10 2.75
CA ALA A 47 -8.47 5.35 3.00
C ALA A 47 -7.20 5.45 2.15
N ASN A 48 -6.85 6.68 1.77
CA ASN A 48 -5.54 6.95 1.18
C ASN A 48 -4.49 6.96 2.30
N ILE A 49 -3.47 6.12 2.19
CA ILE A 49 -2.34 6.06 3.14
C ILE A 49 -1.45 7.30 2.96
N THR A 50 -0.86 7.78 4.05
CA THR A 50 0.19 8.82 3.96
C THR A 50 1.53 8.16 3.64
N LEU A 51 2.44 8.90 2.99
CA LEU A 51 3.77 8.38 2.67
C LEU A 51 4.56 7.98 3.92
N SER A 52 4.46 8.73 5.02
CA SER A 52 5.15 8.41 6.28
C SER A 52 4.61 7.12 6.92
N THR A 53 3.30 6.85 6.83
CA THR A 53 2.74 5.57 7.30
C THR A 53 3.19 4.42 6.42
N LEU A 54 3.26 4.62 5.09
CA LEU A 54 3.78 3.60 4.18
C LEU A 54 5.26 3.28 4.46
N GLU A 55 6.10 4.29 4.68
CA GLU A 55 7.51 4.11 5.05
C GLU A 55 7.64 3.29 6.34
N ALA A 56 6.86 3.62 7.37
CA ALA A 56 6.90 2.90 8.65
C ALA A 56 6.53 1.42 8.47
N VAL A 57 5.56 1.11 7.60
CA VAL A 57 5.18 -0.26 7.28
C VAL A 57 6.30 -0.98 6.52
N CYS A 58 6.93 -0.32 5.53
CA CYS A 58 8.05 -0.89 4.79
C CYS A 58 9.24 -1.20 5.70
N ARG A 59 9.58 -0.26 6.59
CA ARG A 59 10.62 -0.42 7.60
C ARG A 59 10.34 -1.59 8.56
N TYR A 60 9.09 -1.77 8.99
CA TYR A 60 8.70 -2.93 9.79
C TYR A 60 8.94 -4.27 9.07
N PHE A 61 8.61 -4.34 7.77
CA PHE A 61 8.82 -5.56 6.98
C PHE A 61 10.25 -5.72 6.41
N GLY A 62 11.14 -4.76 6.69
CA GLY A 62 12.53 -4.77 6.23
C GLY A 62 12.69 -4.62 4.72
N ILE A 63 11.80 -3.86 4.07
CA ILE A 63 11.89 -3.55 2.63
C ILE A 63 11.98 -2.04 2.40
N SER A 64 12.56 -1.65 1.28
CA SER A 64 12.54 -0.27 0.79
C SER A 64 11.21 0.07 0.11
N LEU A 65 10.94 1.38 -0.07
CA LEU A 65 9.81 1.83 -0.88
C LEU A 65 9.95 1.37 -2.35
N ALA A 66 11.19 1.28 -2.87
CA ALA A 66 11.44 0.80 -4.22
C ALA A 66 10.98 -0.66 -4.39
N GLU A 67 11.33 -1.54 -3.44
CA GLU A 67 10.85 -2.94 -3.42
C GLU A 67 9.35 -3.05 -3.15
N PHE A 68 8.77 -2.10 -2.41
CA PHE A 68 7.32 -2.07 -2.24
C PHE A 68 6.60 -1.85 -3.57
N PHE A 69 7.08 -0.91 -4.39
CA PHE A 69 6.48 -0.52 -5.66
C PHE A 69 6.97 -1.32 -6.88
N SER A 70 7.86 -2.30 -6.71
CA SER A 70 8.41 -3.08 -7.84
C SER A 70 7.45 -4.13 -8.41
N GLU A 71 6.31 -4.39 -7.77
CA GLU A 71 5.30 -5.38 -8.21
C GLU A 71 3.89 -5.01 -7.73
N GLY A 72 2.86 -5.42 -8.47
CA GLY A 72 1.46 -5.29 -8.05
C GLY A 72 0.82 -3.93 -8.36
N PHE A 73 1.41 -3.16 -9.26
CA PHE A 73 0.95 -1.85 -9.72
C PHE A 73 0.79 -1.76 -11.25
N GLU A 74 0.80 -2.90 -11.95
CA GLU A 74 0.79 -2.99 -13.42
C GLU A 74 -0.49 -2.37 -14.04
N ASP A 75 -1.63 -2.51 -13.36
CA ASP A 75 -2.91 -1.95 -13.78
C ASP A 75 -3.14 -0.51 -13.31
N VAL A 76 -2.20 0.08 -12.56
CA VAL A 76 -2.26 1.49 -12.18
C VAL A 76 -1.79 2.29 -13.38
N ALA A 77 -2.72 2.57 -14.29
CA ALA A 77 -2.44 3.27 -15.53
C ALA A 77 -1.67 4.57 -15.24
N PRO A 78 -0.61 4.89 -16.01
CA PRO A 78 -0.03 6.21 -15.97
C PRO A 78 -1.13 7.22 -16.30
N ALA A 79 -1.24 8.27 -15.50
CA ALA A 79 -2.20 9.33 -15.77
C ALA A 79 -1.87 9.95 -17.13
N GLY A 80 -2.58 9.52 -18.18
CA GLY A 80 -2.55 10.13 -19.51
C GLY A 80 -1.69 9.48 -20.58
N ASP A 81 -1.61 8.14 -20.68
CA ASP A 81 -1.22 7.55 -21.97
C ASP A 81 -2.43 7.52 -22.94
N ALA A 82 -2.65 8.65 -23.59
CA ALA A 82 -3.55 8.80 -24.73
C ALA A 82 -2.84 8.46 -26.07
N SER A 83 -1.70 7.75 -26.05
CA SER A 83 -0.92 7.39 -27.24
C SER A 83 -1.28 6.02 -27.83
N MET A 84 -2.35 5.37 -27.38
CA MET A 84 -2.84 4.10 -27.94
C MET A 84 -4.22 4.18 -28.60
N LEU A 85 -4.54 5.31 -29.22
CA LEU A 85 -5.57 5.44 -30.28
C LEU A 85 -4.96 6.14 -31.49
#